data_AF-A0A699TUC9-F1
#
_entry.id   AF-A0A699TUC9-F1
#
_cell.length_a   1.000
_cell.length_b   1.000
_cell.length_c   1.000
_cell.angle_alpha   90.00
_cell.angle_beta   90.00
_cell.angle_gamma   90.00
#
_symmetry.space_group_name_H-M   'P 1'
#
loop_
_entity.id
_entity.type
_entity.pdbx_description
1 polymer ?
#
loop_
_entity_poly.entity_id
_entity_poly.type
_entity_poly.pdbx_seq_one_letter_code
_entity_poly.pdbx_strand_id
1 'polypeptide(L)'
;HVLICQSNEDVAHERENLETLMNAQVEGILVSLSRTTREFKHFEKVRKRDIPLVFFDRILDGYDVNAVVLDDRAGGYRATKHLLDQGYRRIAHFTGPQHLNIYKLRRQGYEDALREYGIAVEEELVIFGSMDMEDGRAGIKQLLALPQPPDAVFSGSDFSAAGALQVLHERGLRVPQDIGLVGFSNELFSRLMVPMLTSIDQHCELM
;
A
#
# COMPACT_ATOMS: atom_id res chain seq x y z
N HIS A 1 -3.70 5.11 -30.45
CA HIS A 1 -2.86 6.03 -29.65
C HIS A 1 -3.19 5.83 -28.18
N VAL A 2 -2.24 6.05 -27.25
CA VAL A 2 -2.48 5.94 -25.81
C VAL A 2 -2.41 7.33 -25.20
N LEU A 3 -3.41 7.71 -24.41
CA LEU A 3 -3.42 8.93 -23.61
C LEU A 3 -3.19 8.55 -22.15
N ILE A 4 -2.26 9.25 -21.49
CA ILE A 4 -1.91 9.00 -20.08
C ILE A 4 -2.21 10.27 -19.30
N CYS A 5 -2.92 10.12 -18.18
CA CYS A 5 -3.27 11.20 -17.27
C CYS A 5 -2.91 10.79 -15.84
N GLN A 6 -2.56 11.76 -15.00
CA GLN A 6 -2.22 11.53 -13.59
C GLN A 6 -3.20 12.29 -12.70
N SER A 7 -3.79 11.61 -11.72
CA SER A 7 -4.68 12.26 -10.73
C SER A 7 -3.89 12.91 -9.59
N ASN A 8 -2.61 12.55 -9.43
CA ASN A 8 -1.79 12.93 -8.27
C ASN A 8 -2.51 12.65 -6.94
N GLU A 9 -3.18 11.50 -6.87
CA GLU A 9 -3.91 11.03 -5.68
C GLU A 9 -5.13 11.90 -5.29
N ASP A 10 -5.59 12.80 -6.18
CA ASP A 10 -6.75 13.67 -5.99
C ASP A 10 -7.93 13.32 -6.92
N VAL A 11 -9.10 13.06 -6.33
CA VAL A 11 -10.37 12.79 -7.00
C VAL A 11 -10.83 13.94 -7.90
N ALA A 12 -10.44 15.19 -7.61
CA ALA A 12 -10.74 16.32 -8.49
C ALA A 12 -10.04 16.17 -9.84
N HIS A 13 -8.73 15.89 -9.83
CA HIS A 13 -7.98 15.62 -11.06
C HIS A 13 -8.42 14.31 -11.72
N GLU A 14 -8.76 13.27 -10.95
CA GLU A 14 -9.34 12.03 -11.51
C GLU A 14 -10.59 12.33 -12.35
N ARG A 15 -11.49 13.19 -11.84
CA ARG A 15 -12.69 13.63 -12.57
C ARG A 15 -12.34 14.40 -13.83
N GLU A 16 -11.43 15.37 -13.75
CA GLU A 16 -10.98 16.16 -14.90
C GLU A 16 -10.32 15.29 -15.98
N ASN A 17 -9.53 14.32 -15.57
CA ASN A 17 -8.89 13.34 -16.46
C ASN A 17 -9.93 12.48 -17.19
N LEU A 18 -10.95 11.97 -16.48
CA LEU A 18 -12.03 11.23 -17.12
C LEU A 18 -12.80 12.07 -18.14
N GLU A 19 -13.13 13.32 -17.82
CA GLU A 19 -13.82 14.21 -18.77
C GLU A 19 -12.93 14.46 -20.01
N THR A 20 -11.62 14.65 -19.81
CA THR A 20 -10.64 14.83 -20.89
C THR A 20 -10.60 13.61 -21.81
N LEU A 21 -10.50 12.40 -21.25
CA LEU A 21 -10.48 11.16 -22.01
C LEU A 21 -11.79 10.92 -22.77
N MET A 22 -12.94 11.17 -22.13
CA MET A 22 -14.25 11.06 -22.78
C MET A 22 -14.41 12.07 -23.92
N ASN A 23 -13.91 13.30 -23.76
CA ASN A 23 -13.95 14.33 -24.81
C ASN A 23 -12.97 14.02 -25.96
N ALA A 24 -11.89 13.31 -25.69
CA ALA A 24 -10.98 12.78 -26.69
C ALA A 24 -11.53 11.54 -27.43
N GLN A 25 -12.75 11.09 -27.09
CA GLN A 25 -13.43 9.95 -27.71
C GLN A 25 -12.59 8.67 -27.70
N VAL A 26 -11.94 8.38 -26.57
CA VAL A 26 -11.19 7.13 -26.39
C VAL A 26 -12.11 5.91 -26.49
N GLU A 27 -11.58 4.83 -27.04
CA GLU A 27 -12.30 3.55 -27.21
C GLU A 27 -12.38 2.73 -25.92
N GLY A 28 -11.68 3.15 -24.86
CA GLY A 28 -11.68 2.51 -23.55
C GLY A 28 -10.82 3.28 -22.54
N ILE A 29 -11.06 3.03 -21.25
CA ILE A 29 -10.34 3.66 -20.14
C ILE A 29 -9.84 2.57 -19.19
N LEU A 30 -8.54 2.62 -18.91
CA LEU A 30 -7.89 1.92 -17.81
C LEU A 30 -7.68 2.91 -16.67
N VAL A 31 -8.08 2.54 -15.44
CA VAL A 31 -7.96 3.45 -14.29
C VAL A 31 -7.54 2.75 -13.02
N SER A 32 -6.63 3.37 -12.27
CA SER A 32 -6.38 3.06 -10.86
C SER A 32 -6.87 4.25 -10.04
N LEU A 33 -7.60 3.95 -8.95
CA LEU A 33 -8.26 4.98 -8.16
C LEU A 33 -7.27 5.91 -7.48
N SER A 34 -7.60 7.20 -7.51
CA SER A 34 -6.96 8.19 -6.66
C SER A 34 -7.23 7.89 -5.19
N ARG A 35 -6.26 8.20 -4.33
CA ARG A 35 -6.35 7.96 -2.89
C ARG A 35 -7.55 8.65 -2.25
N THR A 36 -7.96 9.84 -2.73
CA THR A 36 -9.09 10.58 -2.14
C THR A 36 -10.46 10.18 -2.71
N THR A 37 -10.50 9.23 -3.66
CA THR A 37 -11.75 8.73 -4.21
C THR A 37 -12.51 7.89 -3.20
N ARG A 38 -13.74 8.32 -2.88
CA ARG A 38 -14.64 7.65 -1.91
C ARG A 38 -15.99 7.23 -2.51
N GLU A 39 -16.28 7.67 -3.73
CA GLU A 39 -17.53 7.37 -4.41
C GLU A 39 -17.31 7.10 -5.90
N PHE A 40 -18.18 6.27 -6.47
CA PHE A 40 -18.06 5.81 -7.86
C PHE A 40 -18.78 6.71 -8.89
N LYS A 41 -19.46 7.76 -8.43
CA LYS A 41 -20.41 8.56 -9.22
C LYS A 41 -19.86 9.12 -10.54
N HIS A 42 -18.59 9.45 -10.60
CA HIS A 42 -17.96 10.02 -11.78
C HIS A 42 -17.59 8.97 -12.83
N PHE A 43 -17.34 7.72 -12.43
CA PHE A 43 -17.18 6.59 -13.34
C PHE A 43 -18.50 6.15 -14.01
N GLU A 44 -19.64 6.36 -13.33
CA GLU A 44 -20.97 6.13 -13.94
C GLU A 44 -21.21 6.97 -15.20
N LYS A 45 -20.55 8.14 -15.33
CA LYS A 45 -20.60 8.93 -16.57
C LYS A 45 -19.95 8.21 -17.74
N VAL A 46 -18.84 7.51 -17.49
CA VAL A 46 -18.12 6.72 -18.50
C VAL A 46 -18.99 5.55 -18.96
N ARG A 47 -19.58 4.82 -18.00
CA ARG A 47 -20.51 3.71 -18.28
C ARG A 47 -21.70 4.12 -19.11
N LYS A 48 -22.31 5.28 -18.81
CA LYS A 48 -23.45 5.83 -19.57
C LYS A 48 -23.12 6.22 -21.01
N ARG A 49 -21.84 6.38 -21.34
CA ARG A 49 -21.39 6.63 -22.72
C ARG A 49 -20.97 5.35 -23.44
N ASP A 50 -21.21 4.18 -22.85
CA ASP A 50 -20.81 2.87 -23.35
C ASP A 50 -19.31 2.75 -23.66
N ILE A 51 -18.48 3.49 -22.92
CA ILE A 51 -17.02 3.39 -23.02
C ILE A 51 -16.56 2.26 -22.09
N PRO A 52 -15.85 1.23 -22.60
CA PRO A 52 -15.23 0.20 -21.78
C PRO A 52 -14.37 0.80 -20.66
N LEU A 53 -14.65 0.41 -19.43
CA LEU A 53 -13.94 0.87 -18.24
C LEU A 53 -13.43 -0.33 -17.46
N VAL A 54 -12.12 -0.40 -17.29
CA VAL A 54 -11.46 -1.47 -16.52
C VAL A 54 -10.57 -0.83 -15.47
N PHE A 55 -10.73 -1.29 -14.24
CA PHE A 55 -9.90 -0.86 -13.11
C PHE A 55 -8.66 -1.73 -13.00
N PHE A 56 -7.59 -1.17 -12.46
CA PHE A 56 -6.41 -1.95 -12.10
C PHE A 56 -5.83 -1.44 -10.79
N ASP A 57 -5.15 -2.34 -10.06
CA ASP A 57 -4.52 -2.08 -8.74
C ASP A 57 -5.54 -1.71 -7.63
N ARG A 58 -6.23 -0.57 -7.77
CA ARG A 58 -7.14 -0.03 -6.74
C ARG A 58 -8.59 -0.02 -7.18
N ILE A 59 -9.47 -0.46 -6.29
CA ILE A 59 -10.94 -0.44 -6.43
C ILE A 59 -11.62 0.01 -5.13
N LEU A 60 -12.89 0.44 -5.25
CA LEU A 60 -13.80 0.63 -4.12
C LEU A 60 -14.63 -0.63 -3.92
N ASP A 61 -14.73 -1.08 -2.67
CA ASP A 61 -15.62 -2.19 -2.31
C ASP A 61 -17.09 -1.86 -2.59
N GLY A 62 -17.86 -2.89 -2.96
CA GLY A 62 -19.32 -2.78 -3.13
C GLY A 62 -19.78 -2.31 -4.50
N TYR A 63 -18.88 -2.16 -5.47
CA TYR A 63 -19.22 -1.85 -6.86
C TYR A 63 -18.88 -3.03 -7.77
N ASP A 64 -19.78 -3.34 -8.71
CA ASP A 64 -19.55 -4.33 -9.75
C ASP A 64 -18.74 -3.70 -10.89
N VAL A 65 -17.46 -4.02 -10.95
CA VAL A 65 -16.48 -3.44 -11.89
C VAL A 65 -15.61 -4.53 -12.50
N ASN A 66 -15.22 -4.34 -13.76
CA ASN A 66 -14.15 -5.13 -14.35
C ASN A 66 -12.82 -4.63 -13.78
N ALA A 67 -12.04 -5.51 -13.15
CA ALA A 67 -10.77 -5.11 -12.55
C ALA A 67 -9.69 -6.19 -12.66
N VAL A 68 -8.45 -5.74 -12.82
CA VAL A 68 -7.24 -6.56 -12.65
C VAL A 68 -6.55 -6.13 -11.35
N VAL A 69 -6.65 -6.96 -10.31
CA VAL A 69 -6.13 -6.66 -8.97
C VAL A 69 -5.22 -7.79 -8.49
N LEU A 70 -4.35 -7.48 -7.55
CA LEU A 70 -3.48 -8.46 -6.89
C LEU A 70 -4.17 -9.09 -5.68
N ASP A 71 -3.66 -10.24 -5.26
CA ASP A 71 -4.00 -10.81 -3.94
C ASP A 71 -3.19 -10.11 -2.84
N ASP A 72 -3.56 -8.86 -2.56
CA ASP A 72 -2.94 -8.02 -1.53
C ASP A 72 -3.05 -8.64 -0.12
N ARG A 73 -4.06 -9.48 0.11
CA ARG A 73 -4.23 -10.20 1.38
C ARG A 73 -3.17 -11.28 1.51
N ALA A 74 -2.96 -12.10 0.48
CA ALA A 74 -1.87 -13.06 0.46
C ALA A 74 -0.49 -12.36 0.54
N GLY A 75 -0.34 -11.20 -0.11
CA GLY A 75 0.87 -10.38 0.00
C GLY A 75 1.16 -9.92 1.43
N GLY A 76 0.18 -9.31 2.09
CA GLY A 76 0.32 -8.86 3.49
C GLY A 76 0.55 -10.00 4.47
N TYR A 77 -0.10 -11.15 4.24
CA TYR A 77 0.12 -12.37 5.00
C TYR A 77 1.56 -12.87 4.83
N ARG A 78 2.06 -12.98 3.59
CA ARG A 78 3.43 -13.44 3.32
C ARG A 78 4.49 -12.52 3.93
N ALA A 79 4.31 -11.20 3.84
CA ALA A 79 5.23 -10.23 4.43
C ALA A 79 5.32 -10.39 5.95
N THR A 80 4.17 -10.49 6.61
CA THR A 80 4.08 -10.64 8.06
C THR A 80 4.58 -12.00 8.52
N LYS A 81 4.18 -13.08 7.83
CA LYS A 81 4.65 -14.44 8.10
C LYS A 81 6.17 -14.55 7.97
N HIS A 82 6.77 -13.90 6.96
CA HIS A 82 8.22 -13.87 6.80
C HIS A 82 8.90 -13.33 8.07
N LEU A 83 8.43 -12.21 8.62
CA LEU A 83 8.94 -11.66 9.88
C LEU A 83 8.73 -12.64 11.06
N LEU A 84 7.54 -13.23 11.18
CA LEU A 84 7.24 -14.21 12.23
C LEU A 84 8.16 -15.44 12.18
N ASP A 85 8.45 -15.94 10.96
CA ASP A 85 9.36 -17.06 10.70
C ASP A 85 10.82 -16.73 11.08
N GLN A 86 11.21 -15.46 11.03
CA GLN A 86 12.54 -15.00 11.48
C GLN A 86 12.62 -14.83 13.01
N GLY A 87 11.51 -15.01 13.74
CA GLY A 87 11.49 -14.95 15.20
C GLY A 87 10.97 -13.65 15.79
N TYR A 88 10.62 -12.65 14.97
CA TYR A 88 9.94 -11.44 15.44
C TYR A 88 8.55 -11.78 15.97
N ARG A 89 8.09 -11.06 17.00
CA ARG A 89 6.83 -11.35 17.69
C ARG A 89 5.95 -10.12 17.90
N ARG A 90 6.51 -8.92 17.85
CA ARG A 90 5.77 -7.68 18.05
C ARG A 90 5.94 -6.80 16.81
N ILE A 91 5.17 -7.15 15.79
CA ILE A 91 5.28 -6.57 14.45
C ILE A 91 4.32 -5.40 14.32
N ALA A 92 4.82 -4.23 13.94
CA ALA A 92 3.98 -3.10 13.56
C ALA A 92 3.60 -3.13 12.08
N HIS A 93 2.47 -2.50 11.75
CA HIS A 93 2.01 -2.38 10.38
C HIS A 93 1.82 -0.91 9.98
N PHE A 94 2.49 -0.47 8.91
CA PHE A 94 2.18 0.81 8.27
C PHE A 94 1.16 0.56 7.17
N THR A 95 0.00 1.19 7.28
CA THR A 95 -1.13 1.00 6.36
C THR A 95 -1.68 2.31 5.84
N GLY A 96 -2.28 2.24 4.66
CA GLY A 96 -2.90 3.39 4.00
C GLY A 96 -4.38 3.59 4.34
N PRO A 97 -5.09 4.46 3.61
CA PRO A 97 -6.53 4.65 3.77
C PRO A 97 -7.32 3.35 3.48
N GLN A 98 -8.13 2.93 4.46
CA GLN A 98 -8.81 1.63 4.43
C GLN A 98 -10.02 1.55 3.51
N HIS A 99 -10.41 2.64 2.84
CA HIS A 99 -11.42 2.61 1.78
C HIS A 99 -10.87 2.09 0.45
N LEU A 100 -9.54 2.02 0.30
CA LEU A 100 -8.87 1.40 -0.84
C LEU A 100 -8.61 -0.08 -0.52
N ASN A 101 -9.01 -0.96 -1.44
CA ASN A 101 -8.84 -2.41 -1.33
C ASN A 101 -7.41 -2.80 -0.96
N ILE A 102 -6.39 -2.23 -1.60
CA ILE A 102 -4.99 -2.67 -1.43
C ILE A 102 -4.54 -2.59 0.03
N TYR A 103 -4.80 -1.48 0.72
CA TYR A 103 -4.36 -1.29 2.10
C TYR A 103 -5.20 -2.07 3.09
N LYS A 104 -6.51 -2.15 2.82
CA LYS A 104 -7.43 -2.97 3.60
C LYS A 104 -7.04 -4.44 3.55
N LEU A 105 -6.77 -4.97 2.36
CA LEU A 105 -6.40 -6.37 2.14
C LEU A 105 -5.02 -6.68 2.73
N ARG A 106 -4.02 -5.80 2.54
CA ARG A 106 -2.69 -5.96 3.18
C ARG A 106 -2.80 -6.02 4.70
N ARG A 107 -3.61 -5.14 5.30
CA ARG A 107 -3.88 -5.17 6.75
C ARG A 107 -4.55 -6.50 7.17
N GLN A 108 -5.55 -6.96 6.44
CA GLN A 108 -6.18 -8.26 6.73
C GLN A 108 -5.17 -9.41 6.68
N GLY A 109 -4.27 -9.42 5.69
CA GLY A 109 -3.20 -10.40 5.61
C GLY A 109 -2.25 -10.37 6.82
N TYR A 110 -1.88 -9.17 7.26
CA TYR A 110 -1.11 -8.97 8.49
C TYR A 110 -1.82 -9.55 9.72
N GLU A 111 -3.10 -9.25 9.90
CA GLU A 111 -3.90 -9.76 11.02
C GLU A 111 -4.06 -11.29 10.97
N ASP A 112 -4.22 -11.85 9.78
CA ASP A 112 -4.32 -13.30 9.56
C ASP A 112 -3.03 -14.02 9.97
N ALA A 113 -1.87 -13.49 9.59
CA ALA A 113 -0.58 -14.06 9.94
C ALA A 113 -0.32 -14.02 11.46
N LEU A 114 -0.65 -12.89 12.12
CA LEU A 114 -0.54 -12.81 13.58
C LEU A 114 -1.46 -13.83 14.27
N ARG A 115 -2.70 -13.96 13.80
CA ARG A 115 -3.68 -14.90 14.34
C ARG A 115 -3.21 -16.36 14.24
N GLU A 116 -2.58 -16.72 13.13
CA GLU A 116 -2.00 -18.07 12.94
C GLU A 116 -0.92 -18.40 13.98
N TYR A 117 -0.13 -17.39 14.39
CA TYR A 117 0.92 -17.54 15.41
C TYR A 117 0.41 -17.33 16.83
N GLY A 118 -0.91 -17.15 17.01
CA GLY A 118 -1.53 -16.90 18.32
C GLY A 118 -1.18 -15.53 18.92
N ILE A 119 -0.81 -14.56 18.09
CA ILE A 119 -0.45 -13.20 18.51
C ILE A 119 -1.66 -12.29 18.32
N ALA A 120 -2.00 -11.53 19.36
CA ALA A 120 -3.09 -10.56 19.30
C ALA A 120 -2.66 -9.32 18.50
N VAL A 121 -3.61 -8.74 17.77
CA VAL A 121 -3.38 -7.46 17.07
C VAL A 121 -3.38 -6.35 18.11
N GLU A 122 -2.26 -5.64 18.25
CA GLU A 122 -2.15 -4.42 19.04
C GLU A 122 -2.47 -3.23 18.14
N GLU A 123 -3.62 -2.57 18.34
CA GLU A 123 -4.01 -1.42 17.49
C GLU A 123 -3.02 -0.24 17.59
N GLU A 124 -2.28 -0.10 18.69
CA GLU A 124 -1.21 0.91 18.81
C GLU A 124 -0.02 0.67 17.88
N LEU A 125 0.10 -0.55 17.32
CA LEU A 125 1.13 -0.92 16.35
C LEU A 125 0.69 -0.73 14.89
N VAL A 126 -0.57 -0.33 14.66
CA VAL A 126 -1.09 -0.05 13.32
C VAL A 126 -1.04 1.45 13.07
N ILE A 127 -0.13 1.88 12.19
CA ILE A 127 0.04 3.29 11.83
C ILE A 127 -0.67 3.56 10.51
N PHE A 128 -1.61 4.50 10.52
CA PHE A 128 -2.33 4.97 9.34
C PHE A 128 -1.64 6.18 8.73
N GLY A 129 -1.42 6.16 7.42
CA GLY A 129 -0.86 7.28 6.68
C GLY A 129 -1.18 7.25 5.20
N SER A 130 -0.50 8.12 4.47
CA SER A 130 -0.48 8.29 3.02
C SER A 130 0.44 7.31 2.29
N MET A 131 1.24 6.54 3.04
CA MET A 131 2.26 5.60 2.54
C MET A 131 3.40 6.25 1.76
N ASP A 132 3.68 7.51 2.09
CA ASP A 132 4.87 8.22 1.65
C ASP A 132 6.01 8.11 2.68
N MET A 133 7.14 8.70 2.31
CA MET A 133 8.37 8.64 3.08
C MET A 133 8.29 9.42 4.41
N GLU A 134 7.62 10.56 4.43
CA GLU A 134 7.48 11.38 5.65
C GLU A 134 6.59 10.69 6.68
N ASP A 135 5.51 10.05 6.23
CA ASP A 135 4.66 9.24 7.09
C ASP A 135 5.40 8.03 7.63
N GLY A 136 6.26 7.39 6.83
CA GLY A 136 7.16 6.34 7.30
C GLY A 136 8.09 6.80 8.42
N ARG A 137 8.69 7.99 8.26
CA ARG A 137 9.54 8.62 9.28
C ARG A 137 8.75 8.93 10.56
N ALA A 138 7.56 9.51 10.43
CA ALA A 138 6.70 9.86 11.56
C ALA A 138 6.22 8.60 12.31
N GLY A 139 5.75 7.59 11.58
CA GLY A 139 5.24 6.34 12.13
C GLY A 139 6.27 5.60 12.97
N ILE A 140 7.50 5.45 12.48
CA ILE A 140 8.53 4.75 13.25
C ILE A 140 8.96 5.55 14.49
N LYS A 141 8.98 6.89 14.42
CA LYS A 141 9.26 7.73 15.61
C LYS A 141 8.22 7.53 16.69
N GLN A 142 6.93 7.44 16.31
CA GLN A 142 5.83 7.14 17.22
C GLN A 142 6.00 5.76 17.85
N LEU A 143 6.24 4.73 17.05
CA LEU A 143 6.39 3.35 17.54
C LEU A 143 7.59 3.18 18.50
N LEU A 144 8.71 3.83 18.19
CA LEU A 144 9.90 3.78 19.04
C LEU A 144 9.75 4.59 20.34
N ALA A 145 8.68 5.39 20.48
CA ALA A 145 8.36 6.10 21.72
C ALA A 145 7.43 5.29 22.65
N LEU A 146 6.94 4.13 22.21
CA LEU A 146 6.12 3.25 23.05
C LEU A 146 6.97 2.68 24.21
N PRO A 147 6.36 2.40 25.38
CA PRO A 147 7.06 1.77 26.50
C PRO A 147 7.72 0.44 26.12
N GLN A 148 7.06 -0.29 25.22
CA GLN A 148 7.60 -1.44 24.54
C GLN A 148 7.51 -1.12 23.04
N PRO A 149 8.63 -0.91 22.33
CA PRO A 149 8.62 -0.71 20.88
C PRO A 149 8.44 -2.05 20.14
N PRO A 150 8.02 -2.04 18.87
CA PRO A 150 7.96 -3.26 18.06
C PRO A 150 9.35 -3.78 17.73
N ASP A 151 9.45 -5.08 17.48
CA ASP A 151 10.68 -5.75 17.05
C ASP A 151 10.78 -5.90 15.51
N ALA A 152 9.68 -5.66 14.79
CA ALA A 152 9.70 -5.53 13.34
C ALA A 152 8.58 -4.63 12.80
N VAL A 153 8.70 -4.23 11.54
CA VAL A 153 7.70 -3.45 10.81
C VAL A 153 7.42 -4.11 9.47
N PHE A 154 6.14 -4.38 9.21
CA PHE A 154 5.63 -4.57 7.87
C PHE A 154 5.05 -3.25 7.33
N SER A 155 5.72 -2.67 6.35
CA SER A 155 5.24 -1.48 5.66
C SER A 155 4.46 -1.82 4.40
N GLY A 156 3.25 -1.28 4.26
CA GLY A 156 2.41 -1.47 3.07
C GLY A 156 2.93 -0.78 1.80
N SER A 157 4.09 -0.13 1.84
CA SER A 157 4.76 0.52 0.70
C SER A 157 6.27 0.62 0.97
N ASP A 158 7.09 0.47 -0.07
CA ASP A 158 8.54 0.67 0.03
C ASP A 158 8.92 2.12 0.36
N PHE A 159 8.10 3.12 0.00
CA PHE A 159 8.37 4.53 0.32
C PHE A 159 8.30 4.79 1.82
N SER A 160 7.26 4.29 2.49
CA SER A 160 7.15 4.41 3.95
C SER A 160 8.17 3.52 4.68
N ALA A 161 8.53 2.36 4.12
CA ALA A 161 9.64 1.56 4.64
C ALA A 161 10.97 2.33 4.56
N ALA A 162 11.23 3.03 3.46
CA ALA A 162 12.42 3.84 3.30
C ALA A 162 12.50 4.98 4.33
N GLY A 163 11.36 5.65 4.58
CA GLY A 163 11.24 6.63 5.64
C GLY A 163 11.55 6.05 7.02
N ALA A 164 11.03 4.86 7.33
CA ALA A 164 11.35 4.18 8.58
C ALA A 164 12.85 3.85 8.68
N LEU A 165 13.43 3.28 7.63
CA LEU A 165 14.83 2.88 7.61
C LEU A 165 15.76 4.06 7.89
N GLN A 166 15.47 5.24 7.34
CA GLN A 166 16.25 6.44 7.63
C GLN A 166 16.24 6.82 9.11
N VAL A 167 15.09 6.81 9.77
CA VAL A 167 15.01 7.16 11.20
C VAL A 167 15.69 6.09 12.06
N LEU A 168 15.54 4.82 11.69
CA LEU A 168 16.24 3.73 12.37
C LEU A 168 17.76 3.94 12.31
N HIS A 169 18.26 4.29 11.13
CA HIS A 169 19.66 4.64 10.92
C HIS A 169 20.08 5.88 11.75
N GLU A 170 19.30 6.95 11.73
CA GLU A 170 19.53 8.17 12.52
C GLU A 170 19.61 7.89 14.04
N ARG A 171 18.87 6.88 14.52
CA ARG A 171 18.87 6.44 15.92
C ARG A 171 19.92 5.37 16.24
N GLY A 172 20.75 4.99 15.27
CA GLY A 172 21.78 3.96 15.44
C GLY A 172 21.23 2.54 15.59
N LEU A 173 19.96 2.31 15.24
CA LEU A 173 19.33 0.99 15.24
C LEU A 173 19.69 0.26 13.94
N ARG A 174 20.08 -1.01 14.07
CA ARG A 174 20.49 -1.86 12.95
C ARG A 174 19.27 -2.60 12.42
N VAL A 175 19.13 -2.60 11.11
CA VAL A 175 18.19 -3.46 10.39
C VAL A 175 19.02 -4.55 9.70
N PRO A 176 18.71 -5.85 9.89
CA PRO A 176 17.57 -6.40 10.63
C PRO A 176 17.80 -6.68 12.14
N GLN A 177 18.99 -6.45 12.69
CA GLN A 177 19.37 -7.03 14.00
C GLN A 177 18.58 -6.48 15.19
N ASP A 178 18.28 -5.18 15.19
CA ASP A 178 17.55 -4.53 16.27
C ASP A 178 16.06 -4.39 15.94
N ILE A 179 15.73 -4.24 14.64
CA ILE A 179 14.35 -4.24 14.16
C ILE A 179 14.27 -4.82 12.74
N GLY A 180 13.32 -5.73 12.52
CA GLY A 180 13.01 -6.25 11.18
C GLY A 180 12.24 -5.23 10.35
N LEU A 181 12.47 -5.19 9.04
CA LEU A 181 11.74 -4.29 8.14
C LEU A 181 11.45 -5.00 6.81
N VAL A 182 10.17 -5.06 6.45
CA VAL A 182 9.69 -5.56 5.16
C VAL A 182 8.80 -4.49 4.52
N GLY A 183 9.04 -4.21 3.24
CA GLY A 183 8.22 -3.32 2.42
C GLY A 183 7.24 -4.06 1.51
N PHE A 184 6.68 -3.32 0.56
CA PHE A 184 5.75 -3.81 -0.45
C PHE A 184 5.92 -2.99 -1.73
N SER A 185 5.81 -3.65 -2.89
CA SER A 185 5.94 -3.12 -4.27
C SER A 185 7.28 -3.38 -4.96
N ASN A 186 8.32 -3.83 -4.26
CA ASN A 186 9.66 -4.10 -4.83
C ASN A 186 10.14 -2.97 -5.75
N GLU A 187 10.00 -1.73 -5.28
CA GLU A 187 10.38 -0.52 -5.99
C GLU A 187 11.86 -0.55 -6.36
N LEU A 188 12.23 0.03 -7.50
CA LEU A 188 13.61 -0.05 -8.01
C LEU A 188 14.65 0.45 -6.99
N PHE A 189 14.29 1.48 -6.21
CA PHE A 189 15.19 2.06 -5.21
C PHE A 189 15.44 1.12 -4.02
N SER A 190 14.58 0.12 -3.75
CA SER A 190 14.73 -0.83 -2.62
C SER A 190 16.08 -1.56 -2.65
N ARG A 191 16.60 -1.82 -3.86
CA ARG A 191 17.89 -2.48 -4.13
C ARG A 191 19.10 -1.56 -4.00
N LEU A 192 18.86 -0.25 -3.92
CA LEU A 192 19.90 0.79 -3.77
C LEU A 192 20.07 1.24 -2.32
N MET A 193 19.23 0.75 -1.40
CA MET A 193 19.26 1.10 0.02
C MET A 193 20.34 0.33 0.79
N VAL A 194 20.74 0.85 1.94
CA VAL A 194 21.66 0.19 2.87
C VAL A 194 21.02 0.12 4.27
N PRO A 195 20.69 -1.08 4.77
CA PRO A 195 20.64 -2.36 4.03
C PRO A 195 19.63 -2.33 2.88
N MET A 196 19.76 -3.28 1.93
CA MET A 196 18.73 -3.50 0.91
C MET A 196 17.41 -3.87 1.58
N LEU A 197 16.30 -3.37 1.05
CA LEU A 197 14.98 -3.60 1.62
C LEU A 197 14.37 -4.92 1.08
N THR A 198 14.03 -5.84 1.98
CA THR A 198 13.15 -6.97 1.65
C THR A 198 11.76 -6.45 1.33
N SER A 199 11.19 -6.81 0.18
CA SER A 199 9.88 -6.31 -0.26
C SER A 199 9.07 -7.40 -0.98
N ILE A 200 7.75 -7.32 -0.88
CA ILE A 200 6.84 -8.14 -1.70
C ILE A 200 6.84 -7.58 -3.13
N ASP A 201 7.21 -8.42 -4.09
CA ASP A 201 7.07 -8.10 -5.51
C ASP A 201 5.61 -8.25 -5.95
N GLN A 202 5.09 -7.19 -6.57
CA GLN A 202 3.74 -7.14 -7.12
C GLN A 202 3.65 -7.75 -8.52
N HIS A 203 4.77 -7.91 -9.22
CA HIS A 203 4.82 -8.35 -10.62
C HIS A 203 3.92 -7.51 -11.53
N CYS A 204 4.00 -6.18 -11.41
CA CYS A 204 3.15 -5.23 -12.13
C CYS A 204 3.22 -5.40 -13.66
N GLU A 205 4.30 -5.96 -14.19
CA GLU A 205 4.48 -6.28 -15.60
C GLU A 205 3.57 -7.40 -16.13
N LEU A 206 2.95 -8.17 -15.24
CA LEU A 206 2.02 -9.26 -15.56
C LEU A 206 0.55 -8.86 -15.46
N MET A 207 0.25 -7.66 -14.96
CA MET A 207 -1.10 -7.10 -14.83
C MET A 207 -1.57 -6.47 -16.15
#